data_AF-A0A1G6B8T8-F1
#
_entry.id   AF-A0A1G6B8T8-F1
#
_cell.length_a   1.000
_cell.length_b   1.000
_cell.length_c   1.000
_cell.angle_alpha   90.00
_cell.angle_beta   90.00
_cell.angle_gamma   90.00
#
_symmetry.space_group_name_H-M   'P 1'
#
loop_
_entity.id
_entity.type
_entity.pdbx_description
1 polymer ?
#
loop_
_entity_poly.entity_id
_entity_poly.type
_entity_poly.pdbx_seq_one_letter_code
_entity_poly.pdbx_strand_id
1 'polypeptide(L)'
;MTQTDFTIHTIETAPEVVKDTLRTVEKDNGGYIPNLIGLLANAPTALETYRTVSGINRRNSLTATEREVVQITAAVTNDCKFCVAGHTAFSIKQIQMNADVLEALRKATPIENEPKLDVLAKFTVAVINTKGRVGQEALSDFLQAGFTHENALDVVLGVSLASLCNYANNLANTPINPELQPFALAD
;
A
#
# COMPACT_ATOMS: atom_id res chain seq x y z
N MET A 1 -16.65 7.12 14.32
CA MET A 1 -15.33 7.75 14.47
C MET A 1 -15.50 9.24 14.21
N THR A 2 -14.98 10.10 15.08
CA THR A 2 -15.07 11.56 14.95
C THR A 2 -14.24 12.03 13.75
N GLN A 3 -14.85 12.86 12.90
CA GLN A 3 -14.19 13.46 11.74
C GLN A 3 -12.99 14.29 12.21
N THR A 4 -11.80 13.99 11.69
CA THR A 4 -10.56 14.71 12.03
C THR A 4 -10.37 15.92 11.14
N ASP A 5 -9.82 17.01 11.69
CA ASP A 5 -9.67 18.33 11.06
C ASP A 5 -8.46 18.43 10.11
N PHE A 6 -8.24 17.41 9.27
CA PHE A 6 -7.22 17.48 8.22
C PHE A 6 -7.84 18.03 6.94
N THR A 7 -7.19 19.03 6.34
CA THR A 7 -7.56 19.50 5.01
C THR A 7 -7.13 18.48 3.97
N ILE A 8 -8.02 18.04 3.09
CA ILE A 8 -7.62 17.32 1.88
C ILE A 8 -7.36 18.38 0.80
N HIS A 9 -6.08 18.66 0.56
CA HIS A 9 -5.71 19.76 -0.34
C HIS A 9 -6.03 19.46 -1.81
N THR A 10 -6.46 20.51 -2.51
CA THR A 10 -6.46 20.60 -3.97
C THR A 10 -5.19 21.31 -4.44
N ILE A 11 -5.00 21.47 -5.75
CA ILE A 11 -3.86 22.23 -6.29
C ILE A 11 -3.91 23.70 -5.81
N GLU A 12 -5.09 24.28 -5.65
CA GLU A 12 -5.28 25.67 -5.24
C GLU A 12 -4.92 25.90 -3.77
N THR A 13 -5.32 24.96 -2.89
CA THR A 13 -5.18 25.12 -1.43
C THR A 13 -3.86 24.59 -0.89
N ALA A 14 -3.11 23.79 -1.65
CA ALA A 14 -1.85 23.21 -1.20
C ALA A 14 -0.72 24.25 -1.07
N PRO A 15 0.29 23.98 -0.21
CA PRO A 15 1.52 24.77 -0.19
C PRO A 15 2.16 24.84 -1.59
N GLU A 16 2.70 26.01 -1.97
CA GLU A 16 3.23 26.25 -3.32
C GLU A 16 4.25 25.18 -3.74
N VAL A 17 5.10 24.74 -2.80
CA VAL A 17 6.18 23.77 -3.03
C VAL A 17 5.69 22.38 -3.47
N VAL A 18 4.41 22.03 -3.27
CA VAL A 18 3.86 20.73 -3.68
C VAL A 18 2.86 20.80 -4.83
N LYS A 19 2.50 22.00 -5.32
CA LYS A 19 1.47 22.15 -6.37
C LYS A 19 1.82 21.43 -7.66
N ASP A 20 3.07 21.48 -8.10
CA ASP A 20 3.51 20.76 -9.31
C ASP A 20 3.48 19.23 -9.12
N THR A 21 3.73 18.76 -7.90
CA THR A 21 3.53 17.35 -7.56
C THR A 21 2.05 16.97 -7.69
N LEU A 22 1.13 17.80 -7.19
CA LEU A 22 -0.31 17.55 -7.30
C LEU A 22 -0.79 17.55 -8.75
N ARG A 23 -0.35 18.50 -9.58
CA ARG A 23 -0.65 18.53 -11.03
C ARG A 23 -0.16 17.28 -11.75
N THR A 24 1.04 16.81 -11.40
CA THR A 24 1.59 15.57 -11.98
C THR A 24 0.73 14.37 -11.60
N VAL A 25 0.37 14.24 -10.32
CA VAL A 25 -0.49 13.16 -9.83
C VAL A 25 -1.87 13.19 -10.49
N GLU A 26 -2.49 14.35 -10.61
CA GLU A 26 -3.79 14.52 -11.26
C GLU A 26 -3.76 14.02 -12.71
N LYS A 27 -2.74 14.44 -13.46
CA LYS A 27 -2.53 13.98 -14.84
C LYS A 27 -2.33 12.47 -14.92
N ASP A 28 -1.46 11.91 -14.08
CA ASP A 28 -1.13 10.48 -14.08
C ASP A 28 -2.32 9.59 -13.71
N ASN A 29 -3.30 10.13 -12.97
CA ASN A 29 -4.51 9.42 -12.55
C ASN A 29 -5.74 9.74 -13.43
N GLY A 30 -5.56 10.44 -14.55
CA GLY A 30 -6.64 10.70 -15.49
C GLY A 30 -7.62 11.78 -15.01
N GLY A 31 -7.14 12.76 -14.25
CA GLY A 31 -7.91 13.94 -13.87
C GLY A 31 -8.41 13.96 -12.43
N TYR A 32 -7.92 13.10 -11.54
CA TYR A 32 -8.23 13.17 -10.11
C TYR A 32 -6.99 12.95 -9.25
N ILE A 33 -7.01 13.51 -8.03
CA ILE A 33 -5.95 13.33 -7.03
C ILE A 33 -6.46 12.37 -5.96
N PRO A 34 -5.84 11.20 -5.74
CA PRO A 34 -6.19 10.34 -4.61
C PRO A 34 -6.08 11.13 -3.29
N ASN A 35 -7.09 11.05 -2.42
CA ASN A 35 -7.17 11.90 -1.23
C ASN A 35 -6.00 11.72 -0.26
N LEU A 36 -5.31 10.57 -0.27
CA LEU A 36 -4.03 10.39 0.43
C LEU A 36 -2.98 11.44 0.00
N ILE A 37 -2.90 11.77 -1.29
CA ILE A 37 -1.95 12.77 -1.79
C ILE A 37 -2.36 14.18 -1.32
N GLY A 38 -3.65 14.49 -1.36
CA GLY A 38 -4.20 15.75 -0.80
C GLY A 38 -3.99 15.86 0.71
N LEU A 39 -4.07 14.75 1.44
CA LEU A 39 -3.75 14.67 2.87
C LEU A 39 -2.25 14.92 3.11
N LEU A 40 -1.38 14.18 2.43
CA LEU A 40 0.07 14.31 2.63
C LEU A 40 0.59 15.70 2.22
N ALA A 41 -0.13 16.44 1.37
CA ALA A 41 0.21 17.82 1.04
C ALA A 41 0.20 18.78 2.24
N ASN A 42 -0.44 18.43 3.36
CA ASN A 42 -0.32 19.18 4.62
C ASN A 42 1.13 19.17 5.15
N ALA A 43 1.92 18.16 4.80
CA ALA A 43 3.32 18.00 5.18
C ALA A 43 4.18 17.67 3.95
N PRO A 44 4.74 18.68 3.25
CA PRO A 44 5.49 18.48 2.00
C PRO A 44 6.55 17.37 2.05
N THR A 45 7.27 17.22 3.17
CA THR A 45 8.27 16.17 3.36
C THR A 45 7.66 14.76 3.49
N ALA A 46 6.45 14.63 4.03
CA ALA A 46 5.73 13.35 4.06
C ALA A 46 5.25 12.96 2.65
N LEU A 47 4.73 13.92 1.88
CA LEU A 47 4.37 13.70 0.47
C LEU A 47 5.59 13.33 -0.38
N GLU A 48 6.70 14.06 -0.22
CA GLU A 48 7.97 13.75 -0.89
C GLU A 48 8.47 12.34 -0.53
N THR A 49 8.43 11.98 0.76
CA THR A 49 8.82 10.65 1.24
C THR A 49 7.97 9.58 0.57
N TYR A 50 6.64 9.72 0.60
CA TYR A 50 5.74 8.74 -0.02
C TYR A 50 6.05 8.54 -1.50
N ARG A 51 6.20 9.63 -2.27
CA ARG A 51 6.48 9.54 -3.71
C ARG A 51 7.86 8.95 -4.00
N THR A 52 8.87 9.41 -3.29
CA THR A 52 10.26 8.96 -3.48
C THR A 52 10.40 7.49 -3.13
N VAL A 53 9.91 7.08 -1.96
CA VAL A 53 9.98 5.69 -1.52
C VAL A 53 9.10 4.79 -2.40
N SER A 54 7.94 5.27 -2.89
CA SER A 54 7.16 4.53 -3.89
C SER A 54 7.95 4.28 -5.18
N GLY A 55 8.69 5.28 -5.68
CA GLY A 55 9.55 5.14 -6.85
C GLY A 55 10.76 4.21 -6.64
N ILE A 56 11.30 4.15 -5.42
CA ILE A 56 12.35 3.19 -5.03
C ILE A 56 11.76 1.78 -4.96
N ASN A 57 10.65 1.60 -4.23
CA ASN A 57 9.99 0.32 -4.04
C ASN A 57 9.62 -0.34 -5.38
N ARG A 58 9.15 0.44 -6.37
CA ARG A 58 8.83 -0.08 -7.73
C ARG A 58 10.00 -0.72 -8.48
N ARG A 59 11.24 -0.50 -8.07
CA ARG A 59 12.47 -1.03 -8.71
C ARG A 59 13.26 -1.95 -7.78
N ASN A 60 12.61 -2.46 -6.73
CA ASN A 60 13.22 -3.39 -5.79
C ASN A 60 13.28 -4.83 -6.34
N SER A 61 13.76 -5.78 -5.53
CA SER A 61 13.97 -7.18 -5.94
C SER A 61 12.69 -8.01 -6.09
N LEU A 62 11.53 -7.49 -5.67
CA LEU A 62 10.24 -8.14 -5.82
C LEU A 62 9.63 -7.85 -7.20
N THR A 63 8.81 -8.76 -7.71
CA THR A 63 7.99 -8.52 -8.90
C THR A 63 6.88 -7.49 -8.61
N ALA A 64 6.23 -6.98 -9.64
CA ALA A 64 5.08 -6.08 -9.47
C ALA A 64 3.95 -6.73 -8.66
N THR A 65 3.64 -8.00 -8.93
CA THR A 65 2.63 -8.77 -8.20
C THR A 65 3.03 -8.98 -6.74
N GLU A 66 4.27 -9.40 -6.47
CA GLU A 66 4.77 -9.60 -5.10
C GLU A 66 4.75 -8.30 -4.28
N ARG A 67 5.03 -7.14 -4.89
CA ARG A 67 4.87 -5.85 -4.20
C ARG A 67 3.42 -5.57 -3.80
N GLU A 68 2.45 -5.85 -4.66
CA GLU A 68 1.04 -5.65 -4.31
C GLU A 68 0.55 -6.67 -3.29
N VAL A 69 1.11 -7.89 -3.26
CA VAL A 69 0.89 -8.84 -2.13
C VAL A 69 1.31 -8.16 -0.82
N VAL A 70 2.53 -7.62 -0.74
CA VAL A 70 3.01 -6.93 0.48
C VAL A 70 2.09 -5.75 0.83
N GLN A 71 1.75 -4.90 -0.13
CA GLN A 71 0.99 -3.67 0.12
C GLN A 71 -0.46 -3.94 0.53
N ILE A 72 -1.17 -4.87 -0.14
CA ILE A 72 -2.56 -5.20 0.20
C ILE A 72 -2.59 -5.92 1.55
N THR A 73 -1.73 -6.91 1.77
CA THR A 73 -1.64 -7.60 3.07
C THR A 73 -1.33 -6.62 4.20
N ALA A 74 -0.40 -5.68 4.00
CA ALA A 74 -0.10 -4.66 4.99
C ALA A 74 -1.28 -3.72 5.24
N ALA A 75 -1.98 -3.27 4.19
CA ALA A 75 -3.14 -2.40 4.32
C ALA A 75 -4.31 -3.08 5.05
N VAL A 76 -4.57 -4.37 4.79
CA VAL A 76 -5.57 -5.16 5.51
C VAL A 76 -5.15 -5.35 6.97
N THR A 77 -3.89 -5.73 7.22
CA THR A 77 -3.37 -5.94 8.60
C THR A 77 -3.41 -4.66 9.43
N ASN A 78 -3.15 -3.50 8.81
CA ASN A 78 -3.21 -2.19 9.44
C ASN A 78 -4.62 -1.56 9.43
N ASP A 79 -5.65 -2.29 8.98
CA ASP A 79 -7.05 -1.84 8.89
C ASP A 79 -7.23 -0.50 8.14
N CYS A 80 -6.56 -0.36 6.99
CA CYS A 80 -6.60 0.87 6.19
C CYS A 80 -7.47 0.72 4.94
N LYS A 81 -8.76 1.05 5.08
CA LYS A 81 -9.76 0.96 4.00
C LYS A 81 -9.36 1.71 2.73
N PHE A 82 -8.80 2.92 2.86
CA PHE A 82 -8.35 3.72 1.70
C PHE A 82 -7.25 3.01 0.91
N CYS A 83 -6.23 2.49 1.60
CA CYS A 83 -5.12 1.83 0.95
C CYS A 83 -5.52 0.49 0.34
N VAL A 84 -6.43 -0.27 0.97
CA VAL A 84 -6.99 -1.49 0.36
C VAL A 84 -7.68 -1.15 -0.96
N ALA A 85 -8.53 -0.12 -1.00
CA ALA A 85 -9.21 0.31 -2.23
C ALA A 85 -8.21 0.75 -3.31
N GLY A 86 -7.22 1.58 -2.96
CA GLY A 86 -6.21 2.08 -3.89
C GLY A 86 -5.35 0.96 -4.50
N HIS A 87 -4.82 0.05 -3.69
CA HIS A 87 -4.00 -1.07 -4.16
C HIS A 87 -4.82 -2.11 -4.93
N THR A 88 -6.10 -2.28 -4.61
CA THR A 88 -7.02 -3.10 -5.41
C THR A 88 -7.23 -2.50 -6.81
N ALA A 89 -7.49 -1.19 -6.88
CA ALA A 89 -7.63 -0.50 -8.16
C ALA A 89 -6.36 -0.61 -9.03
N PHE A 90 -5.19 -0.46 -8.40
CA PHE A 90 -3.89 -0.60 -9.07
C PHE A 90 -3.66 -2.03 -9.57
N SER A 91 -3.89 -3.03 -8.72
CA SER A 91 -3.72 -4.45 -9.06
C SER A 91 -4.61 -4.89 -10.24
N ILE A 92 -5.83 -4.35 -10.33
CA ILE A 92 -6.73 -4.61 -11.46
C ILE A 92 -6.27 -3.87 -12.72
N LYS A 93 -6.04 -2.56 -12.63
CA LYS A 93 -5.85 -1.70 -13.81
C LYS A 93 -4.45 -1.80 -14.42
N GLN A 94 -3.43 -2.05 -13.60
CA GLN A 94 -2.02 -1.96 -14.01
C GLN A 94 -1.36 -3.34 -14.08
N ILE A 95 -1.66 -4.22 -13.14
CA ILE A 95 -1.05 -5.56 -13.08
C ILE A 95 -1.90 -6.61 -13.78
N GLN A 96 -3.23 -6.45 -13.78
CA GLN A 96 -4.18 -7.49 -14.18
C GLN A 96 -3.99 -8.74 -13.31
N MET A 97 -3.88 -8.53 -11.99
CA MET A 97 -3.69 -9.60 -11.01
C MET A 97 -4.83 -10.62 -11.11
N ASN A 98 -4.49 -11.90 -10.94
CA ASN A 98 -5.46 -12.99 -10.85
C ASN A 98 -6.54 -12.67 -9.79
N ALA A 99 -7.81 -12.87 -10.14
CA ALA A 99 -8.93 -12.49 -9.28
C ALA A 99 -8.96 -13.26 -7.95
N ASP A 100 -8.64 -14.55 -7.97
CA ASP A 100 -8.63 -15.40 -6.76
C ASP A 100 -7.52 -14.96 -5.80
N VAL A 101 -6.34 -14.61 -6.35
CA VAL A 101 -5.22 -14.05 -5.57
C VAL A 101 -5.62 -12.72 -4.93
N LEU A 102 -6.22 -11.81 -5.71
CA LEU A 102 -6.64 -10.50 -5.22
C LEU A 102 -7.74 -10.61 -4.14
N GLU A 103 -8.70 -11.52 -4.34
CA GLU A 103 -9.75 -11.80 -3.37
C GLU A 103 -9.16 -12.35 -2.07
N ALA A 104 -8.23 -13.31 -2.15
CA ALA A 104 -7.56 -13.88 -1.00
C ALA A 104 -6.78 -12.83 -0.19
N LEU A 105 -6.02 -11.97 -0.87
CA LEU A 105 -5.29 -10.86 -0.24
C LEU A 105 -6.23 -9.89 0.49
N ARG A 106 -7.34 -9.51 -0.14
CA ARG A 106 -8.33 -8.58 0.43
C ARG A 106 -9.06 -9.16 1.64
N LYS A 107 -9.26 -10.48 1.68
CA LYS A 107 -9.93 -11.20 2.77
C LYS A 107 -8.96 -11.74 3.83
N ALA A 108 -7.65 -11.57 3.63
CA ALA A 108 -6.61 -12.20 4.44
C ALA A 108 -6.78 -13.72 4.58
N THR A 109 -7.16 -14.39 3.49
CA THR A 109 -7.26 -15.86 3.41
C THR A 109 -6.06 -16.46 2.68
N PRO A 110 -5.80 -17.78 2.80
CA PRO A 110 -4.73 -18.43 2.06
C PRO A 110 -4.85 -18.25 0.54
N ILE A 111 -3.71 -18.17 -0.15
CA ILE A 111 -3.64 -18.09 -1.62
C ILE A 111 -3.37 -19.49 -2.18
N GLU A 112 -4.43 -20.29 -2.35
CA GLU A 112 -4.32 -21.73 -2.60
C GLU A 112 -3.61 -22.10 -3.92
N ASN A 113 -3.78 -21.29 -4.96
CA ASN A 113 -3.23 -21.53 -6.29
C ASN A 113 -1.81 -20.98 -6.51
N GLU A 114 -1.29 -20.19 -5.57
CA GLU A 114 0.03 -19.53 -5.68
C GLU A 114 0.82 -19.65 -4.35
N PRO A 115 1.35 -20.84 -4.01
CA PRO A 115 1.98 -21.09 -2.70
C PRO A 115 3.12 -20.14 -2.35
N LYS A 116 3.88 -19.68 -3.35
CA LYS A 116 4.95 -18.70 -3.15
C LYS A 116 4.39 -17.33 -2.69
N LEU A 117 3.27 -16.88 -3.27
CA LEU A 117 2.62 -15.64 -2.86
C LEU A 117 1.95 -15.78 -1.49
N ASP A 118 1.41 -16.95 -1.17
CA ASP A 118 0.86 -17.26 0.15
C ASP A 118 1.91 -17.13 1.26
N VAL A 119 3.12 -17.68 1.03
CA VAL A 119 4.26 -17.53 1.94
C VAL A 119 4.65 -16.06 2.10
N LEU A 120 4.67 -15.28 1.01
CA LEU A 120 4.97 -13.85 1.06
C LEU A 120 3.94 -13.06 1.88
N ALA A 121 2.64 -13.36 1.70
CA ALA A 121 1.57 -12.72 2.47
C ALA A 121 1.73 -13.04 3.97
N LYS A 122 1.92 -14.31 4.32
CA LYS A 122 2.14 -14.76 5.71
C LYS A 122 3.38 -14.12 6.33
N PHE A 123 4.48 -14.06 5.60
CA PHE A 123 5.72 -13.41 6.04
C PHE A 123 5.49 -11.91 6.29
N THR A 124 4.75 -11.23 5.42
CA THR A 124 4.39 -9.81 5.59
C THR A 124 3.58 -9.58 6.88
N VAL A 125 2.56 -10.41 7.15
CA VAL A 125 1.80 -10.37 8.41
C VAL A 125 2.72 -10.58 9.62
N ALA A 126 3.62 -11.57 9.54
CA ALA A 126 4.57 -11.85 10.61
C ALA A 126 5.51 -10.67 10.88
N VAL A 127 6.04 -10.02 9.83
CA VAL A 127 6.89 -8.82 9.95
C VAL A 127 6.14 -7.70 10.69
N ILE A 128 4.90 -7.43 10.32
CA ILE A 128 4.08 -6.37 10.92
C ILE A 128 3.81 -6.67 12.40
N ASN A 129 3.29 -7.86 12.71
CA ASN A 129 2.83 -8.22 14.06
C ASN A 129 3.98 -8.35 15.05
N THR A 130 5.16 -8.81 14.60
CA THR A 130 6.33 -9.02 15.44
C THR A 130 7.32 -7.86 15.43
N LYS A 131 7.06 -6.83 14.60
CA LYS A 131 7.99 -5.72 14.34
C LYS A 131 9.35 -6.24 13.83
N GLY A 132 9.30 -7.17 12.88
CA GLY A 132 10.46 -7.81 12.24
C GLY A 132 11.06 -8.99 13.00
N ARG A 133 10.60 -9.29 14.23
CA ARG A 133 11.05 -10.46 15.02
C ARG A 133 10.32 -11.74 14.60
N VAL A 134 10.38 -12.08 13.32
CA VAL A 134 9.58 -13.17 12.70
C VAL A 134 9.93 -14.57 13.21
N GLY A 135 11.11 -14.74 13.81
CA GLY A 135 11.60 -16.04 14.26
C GLY A 135 12.25 -16.86 13.14
N GLN A 136 13.00 -17.89 13.53
CA GLN A 136 13.79 -18.69 12.59
C GLN A 136 12.94 -19.52 11.64
N GLU A 137 11.80 -20.04 12.12
CA GLU A 137 10.88 -20.87 11.33
C GLU A 137 10.27 -20.06 10.17
N ALA A 138 9.65 -18.92 10.46
CA ALA A 138 9.04 -18.08 9.43
C ALA A 138 10.06 -17.55 8.40
N LEU A 139 11.28 -17.19 8.83
CA LEU A 139 12.34 -16.80 7.90
C LEU A 139 12.81 -18.00 7.06
N SER A 140 12.93 -19.19 7.65
CA SER A 140 13.30 -20.41 6.92
C SER A 140 12.26 -20.75 5.86
N ASP A 141 10.96 -20.73 6.20
CA ASP A 141 9.87 -21.01 5.26
C ASP A 141 9.86 -20.03 4.09
N PHE A 142 10.10 -18.75 4.37
CA PHE A 142 10.24 -17.71 3.35
C PHE A 142 11.38 -18.01 2.37
N LEU A 143 12.55 -18.39 2.88
CA LEU A 143 13.70 -18.74 2.03
C LEU A 143 13.47 -20.05 1.25
N GLN A 144 12.83 -21.06 1.86
CA GLN A 144 12.50 -22.33 1.20
C GLN A 144 11.48 -22.17 0.06
N ALA A 145 10.60 -21.18 0.15
CA ALA A 145 9.71 -20.79 -0.95
C ALA A 145 10.42 -20.11 -2.14
N GLY A 146 11.76 -19.95 -2.06
CA GLY A 146 12.59 -19.41 -3.12
C GLY A 146 12.80 -17.89 -3.06
N PHE A 147 12.47 -17.25 -1.93
CA PHE A 147 12.88 -15.87 -1.68
C PHE A 147 14.29 -15.80 -1.10
N THR A 148 14.88 -14.60 -1.15
CA THR A 148 16.22 -14.32 -0.64
C THR A 148 16.18 -13.40 0.58
N HIS A 149 17.33 -13.22 1.23
CA HIS A 149 17.50 -12.21 2.28
C HIS A 149 17.29 -10.78 1.74
N GLU A 150 17.61 -10.52 0.47
CA GLU A 150 17.31 -9.24 -0.19
C GLU A 150 15.79 -9.02 -0.28
N ASN A 151 15.05 -10.05 -0.71
CA ASN A 151 13.59 -9.99 -0.74
C ASN A 151 12.99 -9.74 0.65
N ALA A 152 13.55 -10.35 1.71
CA ALA A 152 13.06 -10.15 3.08
C ALA A 152 13.20 -8.68 3.52
N LEU A 153 14.32 -8.03 3.19
CA LEU A 153 14.52 -6.61 3.45
C LEU A 153 13.60 -5.73 2.58
N ASP A 154 13.31 -6.15 1.36
CA ASP A 154 12.35 -5.46 0.49
C ASP A 154 10.89 -5.61 0.96
N VAL A 155 10.54 -6.69 1.64
CA VAL A 155 9.27 -6.79 2.38
C VAL A 155 9.24 -5.77 3.52
N VAL A 156 10.34 -5.60 4.26
CA VAL A 156 10.44 -4.57 5.31
C VAL A 156 10.32 -3.16 4.71
N LEU A 157 10.92 -2.91 3.54
CA LEU A 157 10.76 -1.65 2.79
C LEU A 157 9.28 -1.40 2.43
N GLY A 158 8.59 -2.41 1.89
CA GLY A 158 7.16 -2.34 1.60
C GLY A 158 6.32 -2.06 2.84
N VAL A 159 6.56 -2.78 3.95
CA VAL A 159 5.88 -2.53 5.24
C VAL A 159 6.15 -1.13 5.77
N SER A 160 7.38 -0.61 5.64
CA SER A 160 7.72 0.75 6.01
C SER A 160 6.94 1.78 5.18
N LEU A 161 6.88 1.60 3.86
CA LEU A 161 6.09 2.45 2.97
C LEU A 161 4.59 2.39 3.30
N ALA A 162 4.07 1.17 3.53
CA ALA A 162 2.70 0.93 3.92
C ALA A 162 2.38 1.62 5.25
N SER A 163 3.28 1.59 6.24
CA SER A 163 3.06 2.27 7.52
C SER A 163 2.81 3.77 7.35
N LEU A 164 3.56 4.45 6.47
CA LEU A 164 3.38 5.88 6.21
C LEU A 164 1.97 6.17 5.67
N CYS A 165 1.53 5.48 4.61
CA CYS A 165 0.24 5.77 4.00
C CYS A 165 -0.93 5.20 4.81
N ASN A 166 -0.80 4.01 5.39
CA ASN A 166 -1.85 3.39 6.19
C ASN A 166 -2.13 4.22 7.45
N TYR A 167 -1.08 4.59 8.20
CA TYR A 167 -1.27 5.32 9.45
C TYR A 167 -1.71 6.76 9.20
N ALA A 168 -1.23 7.42 8.14
CA ALA A 168 -1.74 8.73 7.76
C ALA A 168 -3.24 8.68 7.42
N ASN A 169 -3.67 7.71 6.60
CA ASN A 169 -5.07 7.56 6.23
C ASN A 169 -5.95 7.22 7.43
N ASN A 170 -5.49 6.33 8.32
CA ASN A 170 -6.23 5.95 9.52
C ASN A 170 -6.35 7.12 10.49
N LEU A 171 -5.26 7.87 10.68
CA LEU A 171 -5.24 9.07 11.52
C LEU A 171 -6.22 10.13 11.01
N ALA A 172 -6.28 10.34 9.70
CA ALA A 172 -7.14 11.35 9.08
C ALA A 172 -8.54 10.84 8.71
N ASN A 173 -8.82 9.55 8.94
CA ASN A 173 -10.00 8.85 8.46
C ASN A 173 -10.36 9.22 7.00
N THR A 174 -9.36 9.08 6.12
CA THR A 174 -9.36 9.74 4.80
C THR A 174 -10.52 9.25 3.93
N PRO A 175 -11.36 10.15 3.39
CA PRO A 175 -12.46 9.76 2.51
C PRO A 175 -11.94 9.05 1.26
N ILE A 176 -12.57 7.93 0.89
CA ILE A 176 -12.25 7.24 -0.35
C ILE A 176 -12.84 8.03 -1.53
N ASN A 177 -12.00 8.36 -2.51
CA ASN A 177 -12.41 9.03 -3.75
C ASN A 177 -13.52 8.25 -4.47
N PRO A 178 -14.51 8.92 -5.11
CA PRO A 178 -15.54 8.24 -5.91
C PRO A 178 -14.99 7.23 -6.92
N GLU A 179 -13.85 7.53 -7.54
CA GLU A 179 -13.14 6.69 -8.52
C GLU A 179 -12.58 5.39 -7.91
N LEU A 180 -12.41 5.38 -6.57
CA LEU A 180 -11.89 4.25 -5.81
C LEU A 180 -12.99 3.49 -5.05
N GLN A 181 -14.20 4.04 -4.92
CA GLN A 181 -15.32 3.40 -4.23
C GLN A 181 -15.66 1.99 -4.74
N PRO A 182 -15.64 1.69 -6.06
CA PRO A 182 -15.89 0.34 -6.55
C PRO A 182 -14.90 -0.73 -6.05
N PHE A 183 -13.75 -0.30 -5.52
CA PHE A 183 -12.69 -1.18 -5.02
C PHE A 183 -12.61 -1.22 -3.49
N ALA A 184 -13.47 -0.48 -2.78
CA ALA A 184 -13.53 -0.54 -1.32
C ALA A 184 -13.89 -1.95 -0.83
N LEU A 185 -13.54 -2.27 0.42
CA LEU A 185 -14.14 -3.43 1.09
C LEU A 185 -15.60 -3.12 1.37
N ALA A 186 -16.48 -4.12 1.27
CA ALA A 186 -17.85 -3.97 1.77
C ALA A 186 -17.79 -3.76 3.29
N ASP A 187 -18.65 -2.88 3.80
CA ASP A 187 -18.82 -2.64 5.23
C ASP A 187 -19.45 -3.84 5.96
#